data_AF-A0A1X1NF77-F1
#
_entry.id   AF-A0A1X1NF77-F1
#
_cell.length_a   1.000
_cell.length_b   1.000
_cell.length_c   1.000
_cell.angle_alpha   90.00
_cell.angle_beta   90.00
_cell.angle_gamma   90.00
#
_symmetry.space_group_name_H-M   'P 1'
#
loop_
_entity.id
_entity.type
_entity.pdbx_description
1 polymer ?
#
loop_
_entity_poly.entity_id
_entity_poly.type
_entity_poly.pdbx_seq_one_letter_code
_entity_poly.pdbx_strand_id
1 'polypeptide(L)'
;MTNRGLRRSQKQEKGLATKYDGKVSPGSGNGWIHKNDVRNDEFSFEAKTTEKSQYTLKLDDLKLAERNALLSGREMVFVIEMGGRNWMVLSQETFDTILET
;
A
#
# COMPACT_ATOMS: atom_id res chain seq x y z
N MET A 1 -13.74 -11.07 6.45
CA MET A 1 -13.52 -9.67 6.83
C MET A 1 -14.85 -9.11 7.33
N THR A 2 -14.89 -8.32 8.42
CA THR A 2 -16.15 -7.71 8.90
C THR A 2 -16.53 -6.53 8.01
N ASN A 3 -17.82 -6.16 7.97
CA ASN A 3 -18.30 -4.99 7.21
C ASN A 3 -17.58 -3.68 7.64
N ARG A 4 -17.23 -3.57 8.94
CA ARG A 4 -16.44 -2.46 9.48
C ARG A 4 -15.02 -2.43 8.93
N GLY A 5 -14.33 -3.57 8.91
CA GLY A 5 -12.97 -3.68 8.38
C GLY A 5 -12.90 -3.34 6.89
N LEU A 6 -13.88 -3.80 6.10
CA LEU A 6 -13.96 -3.49 4.68
C LEU A 6 -14.14 -1.99 4.41
N ARG A 7 -15.08 -1.35 5.12
CA ARG A 7 -15.28 0.11 5.02
C ARG A 7 -14.02 0.89 5.39
N ARG A 8 -13.24 0.39 6.34
CA ARG A 8 -12.00 1.03 6.78
C ARG A 8 -10.90 0.92 5.72
N SER A 9 -10.66 -0.26 5.13
CA SER A 9 -9.65 -0.35 4.05
C SER A 9 -10.06 0.49 2.84
N GLN A 10 -11.33 0.45 2.43
CA GLN A 10 -11.82 1.31 1.34
C GLN A 10 -11.66 2.80 1.63
N LYS A 11 -11.84 3.22 2.89
CA LYS A 11 -11.60 4.61 3.31
C LYS A 11 -10.11 4.95 3.23
N GLN A 12 -9.23 4.06 3.68
CA GLN A 12 -7.78 4.23 3.60
C GLN A 12 -7.33 4.36 2.13
N GLU A 13 -7.73 3.42 1.27
CA GLU A 13 -7.38 3.38 -0.15
C GLU A 13 -7.84 4.65 -0.88
N LYS A 14 -9.09 5.08 -0.67
CA LYS A 14 -9.59 6.35 -1.22
C LYS A 14 -8.80 7.55 -0.70
N GLY A 15 -8.46 7.56 0.58
CA GLY A 15 -7.64 8.62 1.18
C GLY A 15 -6.25 8.70 0.58
N LEU A 16 -5.60 7.55 0.35
CA LEU A 16 -4.31 7.47 -0.34
C LEU A 16 -4.42 7.96 -1.79
N ALA A 17 -5.44 7.48 -2.52
CA ALA A 17 -5.68 7.89 -3.90
C ALA A 17 -5.88 9.41 -4.02
N THR A 18 -6.73 10.01 -3.18
CA THR A 18 -6.92 11.47 -3.16
C THR A 18 -5.64 12.22 -2.79
N LYS A 19 -4.89 11.74 -1.79
CA LYS A 19 -3.72 12.45 -1.28
C LYS A 19 -2.54 12.44 -2.26
N TYR A 20 -2.37 11.36 -3.00
CA TYR A 20 -1.20 11.13 -3.86
C TYR A 20 -1.54 11.18 -5.36
N ASP A 21 -2.68 11.80 -5.71
CA ASP A 21 -3.21 11.85 -7.09
C ASP A 21 -3.22 10.48 -7.79
N GLY A 22 -3.61 9.46 -7.02
CA GLY A 22 -3.60 8.07 -7.41
C GLY A 22 -4.99 7.52 -7.75
N LYS A 23 -5.01 6.25 -8.14
CA LYS A 23 -6.22 5.47 -8.45
C LYS A 23 -6.21 4.17 -7.66
N VAL A 24 -7.36 3.84 -7.07
CA VAL A 24 -7.58 2.53 -6.43
C VAL A 24 -7.63 1.45 -7.51
N SER A 25 -6.93 0.34 -7.28
CA SER A 25 -6.90 -0.82 -8.17
C SER A 25 -8.21 -1.62 -8.03
N PRO A 26 -8.99 -1.80 -9.11
CA PRO A 26 -10.20 -2.61 -9.05
C PRO A 26 -9.85 -4.08 -8.79
N GLY A 27 -10.49 -4.69 -7.79
CA GLY A 27 -10.40 -6.12 -7.55
C GLY A 27 -9.13 -6.61 -6.84
N SER A 28 -8.45 -5.78 -6.02
CA SER A 28 -7.25 -6.20 -5.26
C SER A 28 -7.48 -7.40 -4.33
N GLY A 29 -8.74 -7.79 -4.07
CA GLY A 29 -9.12 -9.00 -3.34
C GLY A 29 -9.43 -10.25 -4.17
N ASN A 30 -9.44 -10.19 -5.51
CA ASN A 30 -9.92 -11.27 -6.38
C ASN A 30 -8.88 -11.60 -7.49
N GLY A 31 -7.98 -12.54 -7.19
CA GLY A 31 -7.31 -13.44 -8.15
C GLY A 31 -6.45 -12.86 -9.28
N TRP A 32 -5.20 -13.34 -9.36
CA TRP A 32 -4.29 -13.36 -10.54
C TRP A 32 -3.74 -12.04 -11.08
N ILE A 33 -4.36 -10.90 -10.82
CA ILE A 33 -3.89 -9.61 -11.35
C ILE A 33 -2.88 -8.99 -10.37
N HIS A 34 -1.60 -8.98 -10.76
CA HIS A 34 -0.48 -8.35 -10.05
C HIS A 34 -0.67 -6.83 -9.90
N LYS A 35 -1.40 -6.38 -8.87
CA LYS A 35 -1.63 -4.96 -8.55
C LYS A 35 -1.72 -4.76 -7.04
N ASN A 36 -1.03 -3.74 -6.53
CA ASN A 36 -1.26 -3.26 -5.17
C ASN A 36 -2.51 -2.35 -5.14
N ASP A 37 -2.97 -2.02 -3.94
CA ASP A 37 -4.27 -1.37 -3.71
C ASP A 37 -4.43 0.01 -4.35
N VAL A 38 -3.39 0.85 -4.36
CA VAL A 38 -3.45 2.21 -4.94
C VAL A 38 -2.20 2.47 -5.77
N ARG A 39 -2.31 3.25 -6.85
CA ARG A 39 -1.14 3.65 -7.67
C ARG A 39 -1.30 5.05 -8.25
N ASN A 40 -0.20 5.78 -8.37
CA ASN A 40 -0.09 6.99 -9.20
C ASN A 40 0.98 6.77 -10.29
N ASP A 41 1.65 7.80 -10.79
CA ASP A 41 2.69 7.61 -11.83
C ASP A 41 4.02 7.11 -11.26
N GLU A 42 4.31 7.40 -9.99
CA GLU A 42 5.62 7.14 -9.36
C GLU A 42 5.56 5.95 -8.37
N PHE A 43 4.48 5.85 -7.61
CA PHE A 43 4.31 4.95 -6.48
C PHE A 43 3.17 3.94 -6.66
N SER A 44 3.37 2.75 -6.09
CA SER A 44 2.40 1.67 -5.96
C SER A 44 2.26 1.28 -4.50
N PHE A 45 1.11 1.61 -3.90
CA PHE A 45 0.81 1.48 -2.49
C PHE A 45 0.09 0.16 -2.20
N GLU A 46 0.64 -0.65 -1.30
CA GLU A 46 -0.05 -1.80 -0.69
C GLU A 46 -0.58 -1.38 0.68
N ALA A 47 -1.89 -1.49 0.92
CA ALA A 47 -2.56 -0.90 2.06
C ALA A 47 -3.11 -1.95 3.04
N LYS A 48 -2.79 -1.77 4.32
CA LYS A 48 -3.28 -2.60 5.42
C LYS A 48 -3.82 -1.71 6.54
N THR A 49 -4.88 -2.16 7.19
CA THR A 49 -5.46 -1.50 8.37
C THR A 49 -5.51 -2.45 9.54
N THR A 50 -5.26 -1.96 10.76
CA THR A 50 -5.44 -2.74 12.00
C THR A 50 -5.94 -1.84 13.13
N GLU A 51 -6.89 -2.35 13.92
CA GLU A 51 -7.37 -1.68 15.15
C GLU A 51 -6.55 -2.10 16.38
N LYS A 52 -5.66 -3.09 16.21
CA LYS A 52 -4.76 -3.56 17.26
C LYS A 52 -3.62 -2.57 17.47
N SER A 53 -2.95 -2.65 18.61
CA SER A 53 -1.73 -1.91 18.91
C SER A 53 -0.48 -2.44 18.18
N GLN A 54 -0.62 -3.52 17.41
CA GLN A 54 0.48 -4.14 16.66
C GLN A 54 0.04 -4.61 15.27
N TYR A 55 1.03 -4.67 14.37
CA TYR A 55 0.94 -5.27 13.05
C TYR A 55 2.20 -6.13 12.82
N THR A 56 2.02 -7.36 12.34
CA THR A 56 3.14 -8.23 11.97
C THR A 56 3.43 -8.05 10.48
N LEU A 57 4.58 -7.47 10.17
CA LEU A 57 5.06 -7.33 8.80
C LEU A 57 5.80 -8.60 8.39
N LYS A 58 5.32 -9.26 7.33
CA LYS A 58 5.96 -10.46 6.78
C LYS A 58 6.82 -10.08 5.58
N LEU A 59 7.99 -10.72 5.47
CA LEU A 59 8.90 -10.51 4.35
C LEU A 59 8.24 -10.87 3.00
N ASP A 60 7.45 -11.94 2.95
CA ASP A 60 6.78 -12.36 1.72
C ASP A 60 5.75 -11.33 1.24
N ASP A 61 5.06 -10.65 2.15
CA ASP A 61 4.11 -9.59 1.80
C ASP A 61 4.85 -8.39 1.20
N LEU A 62 6.00 -8.01 1.77
CA LEU A 62 6.84 -6.94 1.23
C LEU A 62 7.36 -7.29 -0.17
N LYS A 63 7.94 -8.49 -0.34
CA LYS A 63 8.49 -8.94 -1.63
C LYS A 63 7.42 -9.03 -2.72
N LEU A 64 6.22 -9.48 -2.36
CA LEU A 64 5.11 -9.55 -3.29
C LEU A 64 4.64 -8.14 -3.70
N ALA A 65 4.44 -7.24 -2.74
CA ALA A 65 4.05 -5.86 -2.99
C ALA A 65 5.09 -5.11 -3.83
N GLU A 66 6.37 -5.32 -3.55
CA GLU A 66 7.49 -4.73 -4.28
C GLU A 66 7.55 -5.24 -5.71
N ARG A 67 7.49 -6.57 -5.90
CA ARG A 67 7.43 -7.16 -7.24
C ARG A 67 6.28 -6.59 -8.07
N ASN A 68 5.09 -6.46 -7.48
CA ASN A 68 3.92 -5.90 -8.17
C ASN A 68 4.14 -4.43 -8.57
N ALA A 69 4.77 -3.64 -7.69
CA ALA A 69 5.10 -2.24 -7.98
C ALA A 69 6.09 -2.13 -9.16
N LEU A 70 7.19 -2.88 -9.09
CA LEU A 70 8.26 -2.87 -10.09
C LEU A 70 7.81 -3.36 -11.46
N LEU A 71 6.92 -4.37 -11.54
CA LEU A 71 6.31 -4.82 -12.80
C LEU A 71 5.54 -3.70 -13.51
N SER A 72 5.15 -2.66 -12.78
CA SER A 72 4.46 -1.49 -13.31
C SER A 72 5.36 -0.25 -13.44
N GLY A 73 6.66 -0.38 -13.17
CA GLY A 73 7.63 0.71 -13.21
C GLY A 73 7.44 1.74 -12.11
N ARG A 74 7.01 1.30 -10.91
CA ARG A 74 6.73 2.17 -9.76
C ARG A 74 7.52 1.72 -8.55
N GLU A 75 7.82 2.68 -7.67
CA GLU A 75 8.34 2.42 -6.34
C GLU A 75 7.24 1.89 -5.42
N MET A 76 7.58 0.95 -4.55
CA MET A 76 6.62 0.35 -3.62
C MET A 76 6.51 1.17 -2.34
N VAL A 77 5.28 1.39 -1.86
CA VAL A 77 5.04 1.92 -0.52
C VAL A 77 4.09 0.98 0.23
N PHE A 78 4.55 0.36 1.31
CA PHE A 78 3.70 -0.48 2.14
C PHE A 78 3.10 0.37 3.27
N VAL A 79 1.78 0.51 3.28
CA VAL A 79 1.05 1.42 4.16
C VAL A 79 0.31 0.65 5.25
N ILE A 80 0.56 0.98 6.51
CA ILE A 80 -0.13 0.40 7.66
C ILE A 80 -0.91 1.51 8.40
N GLU A 81 -2.25 1.45 8.38
CA GLU A 81 -3.08 2.32 9.22
C GLU A 81 -3.27 1.70 10.61
N MET A 82 -2.58 2.27 11.60
CA MET A 82 -2.61 1.82 12.99
C MET A 82 -2.49 3.03 13.94
N GLY A 83 -3.28 3.03 15.02
CA GLY A 83 -3.29 4.15 15.97
C GLY A 83 -3.82 5.46 15.38
N GLY A 84 -4.70 5.38 14.37
CA GLY A 84 -5.28 6.57 13.72
C GLY A 84 -4.35 7.28 12.73
N ARG A 85 -3.22 6.67 12.36
CA ARG A 85 -2.23 7.21 11.41
C ARG A 85 -1.80 6.15 10.40
N ASN A 86 -1.44 6.59 9.19
CA ASN A 86 -0.72 5.79 8.21
C ASN A 86 0.80 5.81 8.50
N TRP A 87 1.38 4.63 8.65
CA TRP A 87 2.82 4.39 8.70
C TRP A 87 3.26 3.87 7.34
N MET A 88 4.32 4.45 6.78
CA MET A 88 4.87 4.09 5.47
C MET A 88 6.13 3.27 5.67
N VAL A 89 6.24 2.16 4.95
CA VAL A 89 7.45 1.33 4.90
C VAL A 89 7.96 1.32 3.46
N LEU A 90 9.25 1.60 3.32
CA LEU A 90 10.01 1.61 2.08
C LEU A 90 11.26 0.74 2.27
N SER A 91 11.83 0.25 1.16
CA SER A 91 13.21 -0.26 1.19
C SER A 91 14.18 0.90 1.45
N GLN A 92 15.41 0.58 1.83
CA GLN A 92 16.42 1.61 2.01
C GLN A 92 16.73 2.28 0.66
N GLU A 93 16.83 1.49 -0.40
CA GLU A 93 17.14 1.92 -1.76
C GLU A 93 16.11 2.93 -2.30
N THR A 94 14.82 2.66 -2.08
CA THR A 94 13.75 3.60 -2.46
C THR A 94 13.83 4.87 -1.62
N PHE A 95 14.12 4.77 -0.32
CA PHE A 95 14.25 5.95 0.55
C PHE A 95 15.43 6.82 0.15
N ASP A 96 16.58 6.22 -0.15
CA ASP A 96 17.78 6.91 -0.62
C ASP A 96 17.50 7.64 -1.94
N THR A 97 16.80 7.00 -2.89
CA THR A 97 16.39 7.60 -4.17
C THR A 97 15.55 8.88 -3.97
N ILE A 98 14.62 8.88 -3.00
CA ILE A 98 13.76 10.04 -2.69
C ILE A 98 14.57 11.19 -2.08
N LEU A 99 15.64 10.91 -1.32
CA LEU A 99 16.48 11.96 -0.75
C LEU A 99 17.39 12.64 -1.78
N GLU A 100 17.66 11.95 -2.90
CA GLU A 100 18.51 12.44 -3.98
C GLU A 100 17.77 13.31 -5.01
N THR A 101 16.43 13.33 -4.96
CA THR A 101 15.53 14.14 -5.82
C THR A 101 15.11 15.46 -5.20
#